data_AF-A0A957L2Z0-F1
#
_entry.id   AF-A0A957L2Z0-F1
#
_cell.length_a   1.000
_cell.length_b   1.000
_cell.length_c   1.000
_cell.angle_alpha   90.00
_cell.angle_beta   90.00
_cell.angle_gamma   90.00
#
_symmetry.space_group_name_H-M   'P 1'
#
loop_
_entity.id
_entity.type
_entity.pdbx_description
1 polymer ?
#
loop_
_entity_poly.entity_id
_entity_poly.type
_entity_poly.pdbx_seq_one_letter_code
_entity_poly.pdbx_strand_id
1 'polypeptide(L)'
;IDLANSVFYGGVFNLRGEILHKINLPVNESQADDAINLVYELIDQLIEASPNPIIGVGLGTPGVTDARNGVVYEAVNLGWHNLPLQALLRERYDVPIHIANDSQVAALGEYLFGSHRETTNLVVVKV
;
A
#
# COMPACT_ATOMS: atom_id res chain seq x y z
N ILE A 1 -3.29 -0.12 1.03
CA ILE A 1 -2.47 0.69 1.95
C ILE A 1 -1.64 1.65 1.11
N ASP A 2 -1.61 2.93 1.47
CA ASP A 2 -0.83 3.97 0.81
C ASP A 2 0.24 4.49 1.78
N LEU A 3 1.50 4.36 1.38
CA LEU A 3 2.68 4.76 2.14
C LEU A 3 3.39 5.98 1.54
N ALA A 4 2.79 6.64 0.55
CA ALA A 4 3.48 7.68 -0.24
C ALA A 4 3.69 9.00 0.50
N ASN A 5 2.98 9.24 1.61
CA ASN A 5 2.91 10.52 2.28
C ASN A 5 3.42 10.44 3.73
N SER A 6 3.51 11.60 4.39
CA SER A 6 3.77 11.70 5.84
C SER A 6 2.63 11.16 6.72
N VAL A 7 1.59 10.61 6.12
CA VAL A 7 0.51 9.87 6.76
C VAL A 7 0.31 8.60 5.96
N PHE A 8 0.38 7.46 6.64
CA PHE A 8 0.03 6.18 6.04
C PHE A 8 -1.49 6.01 6.07
N TYR A 9 -2.07 5.69 4.93
CA TYR A 9 -3.51 5.45 4.80
C TYR A 9 -3.81 3.98 4.59
N GLY A 10 -4.70 3.46 5.42
CA GLY A 10 -5.19 2.10 5.39
C GLY A 10 -6.68 2.06 5.10
N GLY A 11 -7.13 0.99 4.43
CA GLY A 11 -8.55 0.74 4.26
C GLY A 11 -8.85 -0.74 4.11
N VAL A 12 -9.97 -1.17 4.68
CA VAL A 12 -10.59 -2.47 4.43
C VAL A 12 -11.64 -2.28 3.35
N PHE A 13 -11.59 -3.10 2.31
CA PHE A 13 -12.48 -3.01 1.17
C PHE A 13 -13.19 -4.34 0.95
N ASN A 14 -14.42 -4.31 0.46
CA ASN A 14 -15.04 -5.50 -0.08
C ASN A 14 -14.65 -5.71 -1.56
N LEU A 15 -15.10 -6.82 -2.15
CA LEU A 15 -14.77 -7.18 -3.55
C LEU A 15 -15.34 -6.25 -4.62
N ARG A 16 -16.25 -5.35 -4.24
CA ARG A 16 -16.77 -4.29 -5.13
C ARG A 16 -15.92 -3.00 -5.06
N GLY A 17 -14.89 -2.97 -4.22
CA GLY A 17 -14.09 -1.77 -3.96
C GLY A 17 -14.76 -0.79 -3.00
N GLU A 18 -15.83 -1.19 -2.31
CA GLU A 18 -16.48 -0.34 -1.31
C GLU A 18 -15.67 -0.38 -0.01
N ILE A 19 -15.45 0.80 0.57
CA ILE A 19 -14.66 0.94 1.79
C ILE A 19 -15.52 0.60 3.01
N LEU A 20 -15.05 -0.36 3.82
CA LEU A 20 -15.70 -0.77 5.07
C LEU A 20 -15.10 -0.01 6.26
N HIS A 21 -13.77 0.11 6.30
CA HIS A 21 -13.04 0.82 7.35
C HIS A 21 -11.86 1.59 6.77
N LYS A 22 -11.48 2.69 7.43
CA LYS A 22 -10.29 3.49 7.10
C LYS A 22 -9.53 3.81 8.37
N ILE A 23 -8.21 3.71 8.30
CA ILE A 23 -7.30 4.08 9.38
C ILE A 23 -6.21 4.97 8.76
N ASN A 24 -5.71 5.93 9.52
CA ASN A 24 -4.56 6.72 9.13
C ASN A 24 -3.58 6.82 10.30
N LEU A 25 -2.29 6.65 10.02
CA LEU A 25 -1.22 6.78 11.01
C LEU A 25 -0.23 7.85 10.53
N PRO A 26 -0.01 8.93 11.30
CA PRO A 26 1.00 9.92 10.96
C PRO A 26 2.40 9.30 11.08
N VAL A 27 3.28 9.61 10.12
CA VAL A 27 4.68 9.22 10.11
C VAL A 27 5.50 10.42 10.58
N ASN A 28 6.02 10.35 11.80
CA ASN A 28 6.90 11.40 12.31
C ASN A 28 8.31 11.25 11.70
N GLU A 29 9.03 12.35 11.49
CA GLU A 29 10.38 12.34 10.91
C GLU A 29 11.38 11.47 11.70
N SER A 30 11.20 11.34 13.02
CA SER A 30 11.99 10.45 13.88
C SER A 30 11.64 8.96 13.75
N GLN A 31 10.56 8.62 13.03
CA GLN A 31 10.06 7.26 12.81
C GLN A 31 10.29 6.76 11.38
N ALA A 32 11.01 7.50 10.53
CA ALA A 32 11.37 7.01 9.20
C ALA A 32 12.17 5.69 9.30
N ASP A 33 13.09 5.60 10.27
CA ASP A 33 13.82 4.37 10.59
C ASP A 33 12.92 3.24 11.14
N ASP A 34 11.71 3.57 11.60
CA ASP A 34 10.72 2.65 12.17
C ASP A 34 9.46 2.48 11.28
N ALA A 35 9.51 2.97 10.04
CA ALA A 35 8.35 3.00 9.14
C ALA A 35 7.77 1.59 8.89
N ILE A 36 8.60 0.55 8.92
CA ILE A 36 8.15 -0.83 8.77
C ILE A 36 7.25 -1.28 9.94
N ASN A 37 7.53 -0.81 11.17
CA ASN A 37 6.70 -1.13 12.32
C ASN A 37 5.36 -0.39 12.26
N LEU A 38 5.33 0.84 11.75
CA LEU A 38 4.07 1.53 11.45
C LEU A 38 3.25 0.81 10.37
N VAL A 39 3.89 0.21 9.37
CA VAL A 39 3.20 -0.63 8.37
C VAL A 39 2.57 -1.84 9.03
N TYR A 40 3.30 -2.53 9.93
CA TYR A 40 2.75 -3.65 10.68
C TYR A 40 1.57 -3.23 11.55
N GLU A 41 1.73 -2.16 12.33
CA GLU A 41 0.67 -1.60 13.18
C GLU A 41 -0.58 -1.29 12.36
N LEU A 42 -0.43 -0.63 11.21
CA LEU A 42 -1.55 -0.31 10.33
C LEU A 42 -2.26 -1.56 9.82
N ILE A 43 -1.51 -2.58 9.38
CA ILE A 43 -2.10 -3.83 8.88
C ILE A 43 -2.85 -4.55 10.01
N ASP A 44 -2.25 -4.64 11.19
CA ASP A 44 -2.87 -5.30 12.35
C ASP A 44 -4.19 -4.63 12.74
N GLN A 45 -4.20 -3.30 12.85
CA GLN A 45 -5.41 -2.54 13.17
C GLN A 45 -6.50 -2.71 12.10
N LEU A 46 -6.13 -2.78 10.81
CA LEU A 46 -7.08 -3.04 9.73
C LEU A 46 -7.65 -4.46 9.76
N ILE A 47 -6.82 -5.46 10.08
CA ILE A 47 -7.27 -6.85 10.24
C ILE A 47 -8.25 -6.96 11.39
N GLU A 48 -7.93 -6.36 12.55
CA GLU A 48 -8.82 -6.34 13.72
C GLU A 48 -10.14 -5.64 13.44
N ALA A 49 -10.11 -4.52 12.70
CA ALA A 49 -11.30 -3.79 12.30
C ALA A 49 -12.11 -4.48 11.20
N SER A 50 -11.58 -5.50 10.52
CA SER A 50 -12.26 -6.13 9.40
C SER A 50 -13.45 -6.99 9.88
N PRO A 51 -14.66 -6.80 9.31
CA PRO A 51 -15.83 -7.59 9.72
C PRO A 51 -15.76 -9.05 9.26
N ASN A 52 -14.84 -9.38 8.34
CA ASN A 52 -14.63 -10.73 7.82
C ASN A 52 -13.11 -10.98 7.65
N PRO A 53 -12.67 -12.25 7.51
CA PRO A 53 -11.29 -12.54 7.16
C PRO A 53 -10.84 -11.81 5.89
N ILE A 54 -9.68 -11.17 5.94
CA ILE A 54 -9.07 -10.56 4.76
C ILE A 54 -8.53 -11.64 3.82
N ILE A 55 -8.57 -11.39 2.51
CA ILE A 55 -8.08 -12.32 1.49
C ILE A 55 -6.76 -11.88 0.83
N GLY A 56 -6.22 -10.74 1.24
CA GLY A 56 -4.99 -10.18 0.70
C GLY A 56 -4.74 -8.74 1.14
N VAL A 57 -3.50 -8.29 0.97
CA VAL A 57 -3.06 -6.92 1.27
C VAL A 57 -2.37 -6.33 0.05
N GLY A 58 -2.79 -5.13 -0.35
CA GLY A 58 -2.14 -4.33 -1.38
C GLY A 58 -1.47 -3.09 -0.79
N LEU A 59 -0.22 -2.81 -1.16
CA LEU A 59 0.54 -1.65 -0.71
C LEU A 59 1.04 -0.80 -1.90
N GLY A 60 0.77 0.50 -1.86
CA GLY A 60 1.43 1.52 -2.67
C GLY A 60 2.59 2.10 -1.87
N THR A 61 3.78 2.02 -2.44
CA THR A 61 5.04 2.44 -1.79
C THR A 61 5.64 3.64 -2.52
N PRO A 62 6.28 4.59 -1.81
CA PRO A 62 7.02 5.66 -2.45
C PRO A 62 8.31 5.12 -3.09
N GLY A 63 8.85 5.88 -4.04
CA GLY A 63 10.15 5.59 -4.63
C GLY A 63 10.18 4.39 -5.57
N VAL A 64 11.36 3.79 -5.76
CA VAL A 64 11.61 2.78 -6.79
C VAL A 64 11.27 1.39 -6.27
N THR A 65 10.28 0.75 -6.88
CA THR A 65 9.75 -0.55 -6.43
C THR A 65 9.76 -1.60 -7.54
N ASP A 66 10.30 -2.76 -7.21
CA ASP A 66 10.17 -3.98 -8.00
C ASP A 66 8.91 -4.73 -7.58
N ALA A 67 7.80 -4.45 -8.25
CA ALA A 67 6.53 -5.12 -7.98
C ALA A 67 6.55 -6.63 -8.27
N ARG A 68 7.48 -7.12 -9.10
CA ARG A 68 7.58 -8.55 -9.45
C ARG A 68 8.24 -9.33 -8.33
N ASN A 69 9.35 -8.81 -7.80
CA ASN A 69 10.11 -9.46 -6.73
C ASN A 69 9.67 -9.01 -5.32
N GLY A 70 8.83 -7.96 -5.23
CA GLY A 70 8.34 -7.46 -3.96
C GLY A 70 9.37 -6.69 -3.14
N VAL A 71 10.29 -6.00 -3.82
CA VAL A 71 11.41 -5.25 -3.22
C VAL A 71 11.22 -3.75 -3.44
N VAL A 72 11.40 -2.96 -2.38
CA VAL A 72 11.54 -1.49 -2.49
C VAL A 72 13.03 -1.19 -2.57
N TYR A 73 13.52 -0.83 -3.76
CA TYR A 73 14.94 -0.55 -3.98
C TYR A 73 15.36 0.73 -3.25
N GLU A 74 14.52 1.76 -3.31
CA GLU A 74 14.79 3.04 -2.65
C GLU A 74 13.48 3.77 -2.33
N ALA A 75 13.31 4.15 -1.06
CA ALA A 75 12.28 5.10 -0.62
C ALA A 75 12.92 6.08 0.37
N VAL A 76 13.42 7.19 -0.15
CA VAL A 76 14.23 8.18 0.59
C VAL A 76 13.49 8.71 1.83
N ASN A 77 12.21 9.01 1.70
CA ASN A 77 11.38 9.54 2.79
C ASN A 77 11.12 8.51 3.91
N LEU A 78 11.31 7.22 3.64
CA LEU A 78 11.14 6.13 4.60
C LEU A 78 12.47 5.50 5.02
N GLY A 79 13.60 6.03 4.54
CA GLY A 79 14.92 5.44 4.82
C GLY A 79 15.12 4.02 4.26
N TRP A 80 14.25 3.54 3.37
CA TRP A 80 14.34 2.16 2.89
C TRP A 80 15.31 2.04 1.71
N HIS A 81 16.14 1.01 1.78
CA HIS A 81 17.08 0.65 0.73
C HIS A 81 17.12 -0.87 0.57
N ASN A 82 16.86 -1.36 -0.65
CA ASN A 82 16.80 -2.80 -0.97
C ASN A 82 15.94 -3.61 0.01
N LEU A 83 14.81 -3.05 0.48
CA LEU A 83 13.95 -3.69 1.47
C LEU A 83 13.06 -4.75 0.81
N PRO A 84 13.15 -6.04 1.18
CA PRO A 84 12.29 -7.10 0.64
C PRO A 84 10.90 -7.07 1.31
N LEU A 85 10.19 -5.95 1.15
CA LEU A 85 8.96 -5.64 1.88
C LEU A 85 7.90 -6.75 1.77
N GLN A 86 7.69 -7.30 0.57
CA GLN A 86 6.71 -8.37 0.39
C GLN A 86 7.07 -9.63 1.19
N ALA A 87 8.36 -9.99 1.26
CA ALA A 87 8.81 -11.16 2.00
C ALA A 87 8.63 -10.95 3.51
N LEU A 88 9.06 -9.80 4.03
CA LEU A 88 8.90 -9.44 5.44
C LEU A 88 7.43 -9.49 5.88
N LEU A 89 6.52 -8.96 5.07
CA LEU A 89 5.09 -8.99 5.39
C LEU A 89 4.52 -10.41 5.31
N ARG A 90 4.99 -11.26 4.38
CA ARG A 90 4.56 -12.66 4.28
C ARG A 90 5.02 -13.54 5.44
N GLU A 91 6.12 -13.20 6.11
CA GLU A 91 6.54 -13.91 7.32
C GLU A 91 5.54 -13.75 8.47
N ARG A 92 4.81 -12.64 8.49
CA ARG A 92 3.83 -12.31 9.54
C ARG A 92 2.38 -12.59 9.15
N TYR A 93 2.03 -12.40 7.88
CA TYR A 93 0.65 -12.47 7.41
C TYR A 93 0.47 -13.61 6.40
N ASP A 94 -0.42 -14.55 6.73
CA ASP A 94 -0.73 -15.72 5.89
C ASP A 94 -1.77 -15.40 4.79
N VAL A 95 -1.53 -14.32 4.05
CA VAL A 95 -2.38 -13.90 2.92
C VAL A 95 -1.53 -13.36 1.77
N PRO A 96 -2.03 -13.37 0.53
CA PRO A 96 -1.36 -12.74 -0.59
C PRO A 96 -1.03 -11.25 -0.32
N ILE A 97 0.26 -10.92 -0.40
CA ILE A 97 0.77 -9.55 -0.32
C ILE A 97 1.19 -9.10 -1.72
N HIS A 98 0.71 -7.93 -2.16
CA HIS A 98 1.15 -7.28 -3.40
C HIS A 98 1.64 -5.87 -3.11
N ILE A 99 2.76 -5.50 -3.71
CA ILE A 99 3.31 -4.14 -3.61
C ILE A 99 3.52 -3.55 -4.99
N ALA A 100 3.36 -2.25 -5.11
CA ALA A 100 3.70 -1.49 -6.31
C ALA A 100 4.10 -0.07 -5.93
N ASN A 101 4.69 0.65 -6.89
CA ASN A 101 4.92 2.08 -6.71
C ASN A 101 3.58 2.83 -6.62
N ASP A 102 3.50 3.85 -5.78
CA ASP A 102 2.32 4.67 -5.52
C ASP A 102 1.68 5.26 -6.80
N SER A 103 2.47 5.69 -7.78
CA SER A 103 1.95 6.22 -9.05
C SER A 103 1.33 5.11 -9.91
N GLN A 104 1.90 3.90 -9.88
CA GLN A 104 1.30 2.74 -10.54
C GLN A 104 -0.04 2.34 -9.90
N VAL A 105 -0.11 2.37 -8.57
CA VAL A 105 -1.35 2.08 -7.84
C VAL A 105 -2.41 3.15 -8.11
N ALA A 106 -2.03 4.43 -8.17
CA ALA A 106 -2.95 5.52 -8.53
C ALA A 106 -3.50 5.32 -9.95
N ALA A 107 -2.64 4.99 -10.92
CA ALA A 107 -3.06 4.71 -12.29
C ALA A 107 -4.02 3.51 -12.36
N LEU A 108 -3.75 2.44 -11.60
CA LEU A 108 -4.62 1.27 -11.52
C LEU A 108 -5.98 1.62 -10.89
N GLY A 109 -5.98 2.44 -9.84
CA GLY A 109 -7.19 2.93 -9.19
C GLY A 109 -8.10 3.71 -10.15
N GLU A 110 -7.54 4.67 -10.86
CA GLU A 110 -8.27 5.46 -11.87
C GLU A 110 -8.77 4.59 -13.04
N TYR A 111 -7.97 3.60 -13.45
CA TYR A 111 -8.35 2.68 -14.53
C TYR A 111 -9.54 1.77 -14.14
N LEU A 112 -9.54 1.24 -12.91
CA LEU A 112 -10.57 0.31 -12.45
C LEU A 112 -11.84 0.99 -11.94
N PHE A 113 -11.69 2.10 -11.23
CA PHE A 113 -12.77 2.74 -10.47
C PHE A 113 -13.11 4.16 -10.93
N GLY A 114 -12.28 4.75 -11.78
CA GLY A 114 -12.55 6.07 -12.34
C GLY A 114 -13.68 6.08 -13.37
N SER A 115 -14.02 7.26 -13.85
CA SER A 115 -15.11 7.48 -14.81
C SER A 115 -14.76 7.09 -16.25
N HIS A 116 -13.58 6.51 -16.49
CA HIS A 116 -12.99 6.28 -17.83
C HIS A 116 -13.30 4.89 -18.42
N ARG A 117 -14.49 4.34 -18.10
CA ARG A 117 -14.86 2.92 -18.29
C ARG A 117 -14.80 2.37 -19.73
N GLU A 118 -14.71 3.24 -20.74
CA GLU A 118 -14.67 2.83 -22.16
C GLU A 118 -13.28 2.98 -22.80
N THR A 119 -12.26 3.36 -22.02
CA THR A 119 -10.90 3.58 -22.54
C THR A 119 -10.00 2.36 -22.33
N THR A 120 -9.31 1.93 -23.37
CA THR A 120 -8.34 0.83 -23.30
C THR A 120 -6.95 1.30 -22.86
N ASN A 121 -6.66 2.59 -23.01
CA ASN A 121 -5.38 3.19 -22.69
C ASN A 121 -5.60 4.41 -21.80
N LEU A 122 -4.95 4.45 -20.64
CA LEU A 122 -4.99 5.55 -19.69
C LEU A 122 -3.57 5.93 -19.27
N VAL A 123 -3.29 7.23 -19.24
CA VAL A 123 -2.07 7.78 -18.65
C VAL A 123 -2.49 8.67 -17.50
N VAL A 124 -1.97 8.39 -16.30
CA VAL A 124 -2.19 9.21 -15.11
C VAL A 124 -0.93 10.01 -14.80
N VAL A 125 -1.10 11.31 -14.63
CA VAL A 125 -0.03 12.22 -14.22
C VAL A 125 -0.32 12.65 -12.78
N LYS A 126 0.49 12.16 -11.85
CA LYS A 126 0.45 12.55 -10.44
C LYS A 126 1.38 13.76 -10.27
N VAL A 127 0.83 14.88 -9.82
CA VAL A 127 1.53 16.17 -9.61
C VAL A 127 1.74 16.46 -8.13
#